data_AF-A0A2Z6IEC0-F1
#
_entry.id   AF-A0A2Z6IEC0-F1
#
_cell.length_a   1.000
_cell.length_b   1.000
_cell.length_c   1.000
_cell.angle_alpha   90.00
_cell.angle_beta   90.00
_cell.angle_gamma   90.00
#
_symmetry.space_group_name_H-M   'P 1'
#
loop_
_entity.id
_entity.type
_entity.pdbx_description
1 polymer ?
#
loop_
_entity_poly.entity_id
_entity_poly.type
_entity_poly.pdbx_seq_one_letter_code
_entity_poly.pdbx_strand_id
1 'polypeptide(L)'
;MKIIKKNRKQKEYEVKFLGLPILHYGRLPLPNGFEDYVELFPESFETTILSSIYKQIGEKYDLVWICRVNALGENYLLTQLYKSVLEKYKTKKFCFVVHNEVHANMLRMFVDAPIITTNISNLVLNDVLQDKEYKYQGTVFRTHHCGVDELNELFRIKYKNGLKKHYAEVIRENSNADEFIYSAPKFSPEAIQRVESIQDLNLEKFVLLQPEAKSVLPVDEKFWEKLATEIRAKGYDIFVNTKNGSPTKLGFSESLTVEEVTYLASKSKAIIGLRCGILEVFSILKRPMHVLYTPHRFSDIGTERTLEIHSMLGYPFIDKEHTFEYSYDQESAQQIINTIVGSLK
;
A
#
# COMPACT_ATOMS: atom_id res chain seq x y z
N MET A 1 -25.68 15.45 -3.58
CA MET A 1 -26.81 15.20 -2.67
C MET A 1 -27.95 14.59 -3.47
N LYS A 2 -28.42 13.39 -3.13
CA LYS A 2 -29.46 12.67 -3.91
C LYS A 2 -30.55 12.22 -2.95
N ILE A 3 -31.80 12.60 -3.21
CA ILE A 3 -32.98 12.17 -2.44
C ILE A 3 -33.48 10.86 -3.07
N ILE A 4 -33.45 9.76 -2.31
CA ILE A 4 -33.79 8.43 -2.86
C ILE A 4 -34.75 7.71 -1.91
N LYS A 5 -36.03 8.06 -2.00
CA LYS A 5 -37.23 7.22 -1.88
C LYS A 5 -38.43 8.12 -1.57
N LYS A 6 -39.60 7.75 -2.08
CA LYS A 6 -40.87 8.43 -1.82
C LYS A 6 -41.92 7.35 -1.56
N ASN A 7 -42.07 6.94 -0.30
CA ASN A 7 -43.15 6.04 0.06
C ASN A 7 -44.43 6.88 0.18
N ARG A 8 -45.44 6.68 -0.68
CA ARG A 8 -46.55 7.65 -0.84
C ARG A 8 -47.48 7.77 0.38
N LYS A 9 -47.36 6.90 1.39
CA LYS A 9 -48.19 6.90 2.60
C LYS A 9 -47.47 7.38 3.88
N GLN A 10 -46.14 7.42 3.87
CA GLN A 10 -45.30 7.97 4.95
C GLN A 10 -44.23 8.84 4.29
N LYS A 11 -44.24 10.15 4.59
CA LYS A 11 -43.28 11.12 4.08
C LYS A 11 -41.89 10.87 4.68
N GLU A 12 -41.23 9.82 4.24
CA GLU A 12 -39.84 9.52 4.59
C GLU A 12 -38.90 10.01 3.49
N TYR A 13 -37.82 10.68 3.91
CA TYR A 13 -36.80 11.25 3.04
C TYR A 13 -35.43 10.91 3.60
N GLU A 14 -34.58 10.33 2.74
CA GLU A 14 -33.19 10.03 3.06
C GLU A 14 -32.28 10.91 2.18
N VAL A 15 -31.38 11.65 2.82
CA VAL A 15 -30.37 12.47 2.16
C VAL A 15 -29.02 11.78 2.29
N LYS A 16 -28.34 11.58 1.15
CA LYS A 16 -26.99 11.00 1.12
C LYS A 16 -25.91 11.99 0.71
N PHE A 17 -24.75 11.88 1.36
CA PHE A 17 -23.48 12.50 0.97
C PHE A 17 -22.42 11.41 0.78
N LEU A 18 -21.76 11.39 -0.38
CA LEU A 18 -20.82 10.33 -0.79
C LEU A 18 -21.36 8.89 -0.61
N GLY A 19 -22.67 8.70 -0.79
CA GLY A 19 -23.34 7.41 -0.65
C GLY A 19 -23.76 7.04 0.78
N LEU A 20 -23.39 7.84 1.78
CA LEU A 20 -23.72 7.64 3.20
C LEU A 20 -24.99 8.44 3.58
N PRO A 21 -25.95 7.88 4.33
CA PRO A 21 -27.11 8.61 4.82
C PRO A 21 -26.66 9.60 5.90
N ILE A 22 -26.89 10.89 5.68
CA ILE A 22 -26.52 11.96 6.62
C ILE A 22 -27.74 12.55 7.33
N LEU A 23 -28.91 12.38 6.74
CA LEU A 23 -30.17 12.88 7.29
C LEU A 23 -31.29 11.93 6.88
N HIS A 24 -32.06 11.51 7.86
CA HIS A 24 -33.34 10.85 7.66
C HIS A 24 -34.43 11.74 8.25
N TYR A 25 -35.41 12.11 7.44
CA TYR A 25 -36.60 12.82 7.91
C TYR A 25 -37.78 11.90 7.72
N GLY A 26 -38.65 11.83 8.73
CA GLY A 26 -39.84 11.03 8.69
C GLY A 26 -40.94 11.61 9.56
N ARG A 27 -42.05 10.88 9.62
CA ARG A 27 -43.23 11.25 10.39
C ARG A 27 -43.75 10.05 11.18
N LEU A 28 -43.68 10.13 12.50
CA LEU A 28 -44.13 9.09 13.43
C LEU A 28 -45.64 9.23 13.70
N PRO A 29 -46.44 8.16 13.56
CA PRO A 29 -47.84 8.17 13.97
C PRO A 29 -47.94 8.12 15.50
N LEU A 30 -48.74 9.01 16.07
CA LEU A 30 -49.06 9.08 17.49
C LEU A 30 -50.57 8.87 17.70
N PRO A 31 -51.04 8.48 18.90
CA PRO A 31 -52.46 8.24 19.18
C PRO A 31 -53.39 9.38 18.75
N ASN A 32 -52.90 10.63 18.79
CA ASN A 32 -53.67 11.84 18.45
C ASN A 32 -53.08 12.65 17.29
N GLY A 33 -52.28 12.03 16.40
CA GLY A 33 -51.75 12.74 15.24
C GLY A 33 -50.42 12.20 14.73
N PHE A 34 -49.54 13.10 14.35
CA PHE A 34 -48.23 12.77 13.82
C PHE A 34 -47.17 13.73 14.34
N GLU A 35 -45.96 13.22 14.54
CA GLU A 35 -44.78 14.01 14.89
C GLU A 35 -43.73 13.88 13.77
N ASP A 36 -43.25 15.02 13.28
CA ASP A 36 -42.16 15.06 12.32
C ASP A 36 -40.84 14.89 13.07
N TYR A 37 -39.95 14.04 12.58
CA TYR A 37 -38.61 13.88 13.13
C TYR A 37 -37.55 14.11 12.05
N VAL A 38 -36.40 14.62 12.50
CA VAL A 38 -35.17 14.68 11.72
C VAL A 38 -34.12 13.96 12.51
N GLU A 39 -33.61 12.88 11.96
CA GLU A 39 -32.49 12.13 12.49
C GLU A 39 -31.25 12.49 11.67
N LEU A 40 -30.30 13.16 12.32
CA LEU A 40 -29.00 13.45 11.75
C LEU A 40 -28.08 12.27 12.09
N PHE A 41 -27.48 11.65 11.08
CA PHE A 41 -26.67 10.43 11.22
C PHE A 41 -27.45 9.28 11.90
N PRO A 42 -28.55 8.80 11.27
CA PRO A 42 -29.44 7.78 11.83
C PRO A 42 -28.74 6.43 12.12
N GLU A 43 -27.63 6.19 11.46
CA GLU A 43 -26.68 5.14 11.80
C GLU A 43 -25.33 5.79 12.06
N SER A 44 -24.52 5.18 12.93
CA SER A 44 -23.11 5.57 12.99
C SER A 44 -22.49 5.42 11.60
N PHE A 45 -21.62 6.36 11.22
CA PHE A 45 -20.91 6.28 9.94
C PHE A 45 -20.19 4.93 9.77
N GLU A 46 -19.68 4.37 10.86
CA GLU A 46 -19.10 3.03 10.90
C GLU A 46 -20.11 1.98 10.44
N THR A 47 -21.30 1.95 11.04
CA THR A 47 -22.37 1.02 10.67
C THR A 47 -22.76 1.15 9.20
N THR A 48 -22.82 2.38 8.68
CA THR A 48 -23.10 2.60 7.25
C THR A 48 -21.99 2.02 6.36
N ILE A 49 -20.71 2.26 6.69
CA ILE A 49 -19.57 1.73 5.93
C ILE A 49 -19.59 0.21 5.95
N LEU A 50 -19.73 -0.39 7.14
CA LEU A 50 -19.79 -1.84 7.31
C LEU A 50 -20.98 -2.44 6.57
N SER A 51 -22.16 -1.80 6.61
CA SER A 51 -23.34 -2.20 5.83
C SER A 51 -23.09 -2.14 4.31
N SER A 52 -22.42 -1.09 3.83
CA SER A 52 -22.10 -0.92 2.42
C SER A 52 -21.14 -2.00 1.90
N ILE A 53 -20.14 -2.36 2.71
CA ILE A 53 -19.24 -3.48 2.40
C ILE A 53 -20.00 -4.80 2.50
N TYR A 54 -20.76 -5.01 3.59
CA TYR A 54 -21.53 -6.23 3.83
C TYR A 54 -22.51 -6.53 2.68
N LYS A 55 -23.17 -5.52 2.10
CA LYS A 55 -24.05 -5.67 0.92
C LYS A 55 -23.35 -6.26 -0.31
N GLN A 56 -22.03 -6.05 -0.47
CA GLN A 56 -21.27 -6.59 -1.60
C GLN A 56 -20.85 -8.04 -1.35
N ILE A 57 -20.56 -8.37 -0.08
CA ILE A 57 -19.94 -9.64 0.28
C ILE A 57 -20.94 -10.68 0.79
N GLY A 58 -22.00 -10.25 1.47
CA GLY A 58 -23.01 -11.07 2.14
C GLY A 58 -22.43 -11.97 3.25
N GLU A 59 -23.13 -13.07 3.55
CA GLU A 59 -22.72 -14.07 4.55
C GLU A 59 -21.58 -14.99 4.08
N LYS A 60 -20.92 -14.66 2.96
CA LYS A 60 -19.87 -15.50 2.36
C LYS A 60 -18.61 -15.56 3.23
N TYR A 61 -18.32 -14.48 3.96
CA TYR A 61 -17.10 -14.32 4.75
C TYR A 61 -17.43 -14.02 6.21
N ASP A 62 -16.76 -14.72 7.12
CA ASP A 62 -16.86 -14.47 8.56
C ASP A 62 -15.72 -13.56 9.05
N LEU A 63 -14.66 -13.38 8.25
CA LEU A 63 -13.56 -12.47 8.49
C LEU A 63 -13.25 -11.65 7.23
N VAL A 64 -13.20 -10.33 7.38
CA VAL A 64 -12.92 -9.39 6.29
C VAL A 64 -11.77 -8.48 6.71
N TRP A 65 -10.74 -8.34 5.88
CA TRP A 65 -9.67 -7.38 6.14
C TRP A 65 -9.80 -6.16 5.23
N ILE A 66 -10.11 -5.02 5.83
CA ILE A 66 -10.21 -3.73 5.14
C ILE A 66 -8.82 -3.08 5.09
N CYS A 67 -8.25 -3.01 3.88
CA CYS A 67 -6.99 -2.35 3.57
C CYS A 67 -7.22 -0.83 3.43
N ARG A 68 -7.16 -0.13 4.57
CA ARG A 68 -7.43 1.31 4.66
C ARG A 68 -6.22 2.23 4.40
N VAL A 69 -5.01 1.71 4.16
CA VAL A 69 -3.84 2.55 3.82
C VAL A 69 -3.65 2.64 2.30
N ASN A 70 -3.46 3.87 1.81
CA ASN A 70 -3.16 4.16 0.41
C ASN A 70 -1.65 4.13 0.12
N ALA A 71 -0.99 3.05 0.53
CA ALA A 71 0.44 2.84 0.28
C ALA A 71 0.72 1.35 0.04
N LEU A 72 1.59 1.09 -0.94
CA LEU A 72 1.84 -0.27 -1.44
C LEU A 72 2.61 -1.12 -0.43
N GLY A 73 3.51 -0.49 0.34
CA GLY A 73 4.40 -1.16 1.27
C GLY A 73 3.68 -1.85 2.44
N GLU A 74 2.74 -1.12 3.03
CA GLU A 74 1.85 -1.60 4.09
C GLU A 74 1.00 -2.75 3.58
N ASN A 75 0.33 -2.53 2.44
CA ASN A 75 -0.52 -3.57 1.86
C ASN A 75 0.31 -4.81 1.50
N TYR A 76 1.56 -4.66 1.04
CA TYR A 76 2.50 -5.77 0.83
C TYR A 76 2.77 -6.53 2.13
N LEU A 77 3.10 -5.85 3.23
CA LEU A 77 3.29 -6.52 4.53
C LEU A 77 2.04 -7.29 4.95
N LEU A 78 0.84 -6.75 4.73
CA LEU A 78 -0.41 -7.47 5.03
C LEU A 78 -0.54 -8.76 4.22
N THR A 79 -0.07 -8.79 2.97
CA THR A 79 -0.06 -10.03 2.16
C THR A 79 0.86 -11.12 2.72
N GLN A 80 1.84 -10.76 3.54
CA GLN A 80 2.73 -11.71 4.21
C GLN A 80 2.20 -12.11 5.60
N LEU A 81 1.23 -11.38 6.15
CA LEU A 81 0.69 -11.64 7.49
C LEU A 81 -0.65 -12.41 7.47
N TYR A 82 -1.39 -12.36 6.36
CA TYR A 82 -2.78 -12.84 6.37
C TYR A 82 -2.94 -14.31 6.73
N LYS A 83 -2.05 -15.19 6.27
CA LYS A 83 -2.10 -16.63 6.61
C LYS A 83 -2.01 -16.86 8.13
N SER A 84 -1.10 -16.15 8.81
CA SER A 84 -0.97 -16.21 10.28
C SER A 84 -2.24 -15.70 10.97
N VAL A 85 -2.87 -14.66 10.41
CA VAL A 85 -4.17 -14.18 10.91
C VAL A 85 -5.29 -15.22 10.71
N LEU A 86 -5.35 -15.90 9.55
CA LEU A 86 -6.36 -16.93 9.30
C LEU A 86 -6.24 -18.09 10.30
N GLU A 87 -5.01 -18.52 10.60
CA GLU A 87 -4.73 -19.57 11.59
C GLU A 87 -5.22 -19.17 12.98
N LYS A 88 -4.95 -17.93 13.39
CA LYS A 88 -5.35 -17.40 14.69
C LYS A 88 -6.86 -17.29 14.85
N TYR A 89 -7.56 -16.86 13.80
CA TYR A 89 -9.03 -16.76 13.79
C TYR A 89 -9.71 -18.09 13.47
N LYS A 90 -8.96 -19.13 13.10
CA LYS A 90 -9.46 -20.46 12.74
C LYS A 90 -10.55 -20.40 11.66
N THR A 91 -10.38 -19.50 10.68
CA THR A 91 -11.34 -19.30 9.59
C THR A 91 -10.77 -19.69 8.23
N LYS A 92 -11.67 -20.14 7.36
CA LYS A 92 -11.42 -20.34 5.92
C LYS A 92 -12.27 -19.39 5.05
N LYS A 93 -13.17 -18.61 5.66
CA LYS A 93 -14.13 -17.73 4.97
C LYS A 93 -13.65 -16.28 5.09
N PHE A 94 -12.62 -15.97 4.31
CA PHE A 94 -11.92 -14.70 4.38
C PHE A 94 -11.93 -13.93 3.07
N CYS A 95 -11.96 -12.59 3.13
CA CYS A 95 -11.65 -11.73 1.98
C CYS A 95 -10.93 -10.44 2.37
N PHE A 96 -10.23 -9.85 1.40
CA PHE A 96 -9.73 -8.49 1.48
C PHE A 96 -10.74 -7.49 0.90
N VAL A 97 -10.77 -6.29 1.45
CA VAL A 97 -11.48 -5.13 0.91
C VAL A 97 -10.47 -4.00 0.69
N VAL A 98 -10.38 -3.51 -0.55
CA VAL A 98 -9.47 -2.41 -0.96
C VAL A 98 -10.28 -1.30 -1.61
N HIS A 99 -9.75 -0.07 -1.60
CA HIS A 99 -10.47 1.09 -2.14
C HIS A 99 -10.16 1.42 -3.61
N ASN A 100 -9.19 0.72 -4.22
CA ASN A 100 -8.84 0.93 -5.64
C ASN A 100 -8.20 -0.32 -6.27
N GLU A 101 -8.19 -0.33 -7.60
CA GLU A 101 -7.70 -1.47 -8.38
C GLU A 101 -6.18 -1.63 -8.37
N VAL A 102 -5.42 -0.56 -8.10
CA VAL A 102 -3.95 -0.64 -7.99
C VAL A 102 -3.55 -1.53 -6.81
N HIS A 103 -4.20 -1.35 -5.65
CA HIS A 103 -3.99 -2.22 -4.49
C HIS A 103 -4.55 -3.62 -4.74
N ALA A 104 -5.70 -3.74 -5.42
CA ALA A 104 -6.25 -5.05 -5.77
C ALA A 104 -5.27 -5.87 -6.62
N ASN A 105 -4.71 -5.26 -7.68
CA ASN A 105 -3.70 -5.88 -8.54
C ASN A 105 -2.46 -6.32 -7.75
N MET A 106 -1.97 -5.48 -6.84
CA MET A 106 -0.83 -5.86 -5.99
C MET A 106 -1.17 -7.06 -5.09
N LEU A 107 -2.33 -7.05 -4.42
CA LEU A 107 -2.73 -8.14 -3.52
C LEU A 107 -2.84 -9.47 -4.27
N ARG A 108 -3.41 -9.48 -5.49
CA ARG A 108 -3.60 -10.69 -6.31
C ARG A 108 -2.30 -11.43 -6.59
N MET A 109 -1.16 -10.74 -6.60
CA MET A 109 0.14 -11.40 -6.77
C MET A 109 0.47 -12.32 -5.59
N PHE A 110 0.01 -11.99 -4.38
CA PHE A 110 0.51 -12.62 -3.16
C PHE A 110 -0.53 -13.42 -2.37
N VAL A 111 -1.82 -13.21 -2.64
CA VAL A 111 -2.89 -13.79 -1.82
C VAL A 111 -3.79 -14.69 -2.65
N ASP A 112 -4.16 -15.83 -2.07
CA ASP A 112 -5.13 -16.77 -2.65
C ASP A 112 -6.55 -16.53 -2.11
N ALA A 113 -6.79 -15.31 -1.60
CA ALA A 113 -8.04 -14.88 -1.01
C ALA A 113 -8.82 -13.98 -1.98
N PRO A 114 -10.16 -14.01 -1.94
CA PRO A 114 -10.99 -13.04 -2.65
C PRO A 114 -10.65 -11.59 -2.27
N ILE A 115 -10.61 -10.71 -3.26
CA ILE A 115 -10.35 -9.27 -3.10
C ILE A 115 -11.53 -8.51 -3.67
N ILE A 116 -12.05 -7.58 -2.87
CA ILE A 116 -13.26 -6.83 -3.19
C ILE A 116 -12.92 -5.34 -3.20
N THR A 117 -13.17 -4.67 -4.32
CA THR A 117 -12.93 -3.24 -4.45
C THR A 117 -14.17 -2.46 -4.01
N THR A 118 -14.00 -1.54 -3.07
CA THR A 118 -15.07 -0.63 -2.60
C THR A 118 -14.92 0.77 -3.17
N ASN A 119 -16.03 1.45 -3.39
CA ASN A 119 -16.06 2.86 -3.82
C ASN A 119 -15.94 3.85 -2.64
N ILE A 120 -15.74 3.35 -1.43
CA ILE A 120 -15.55 4.19 -0.24
C ILE A 120 -14.12 4.74 -0.27
N SER A 121 -13.99 6.07 -0.18
CA SER A 121 -12.68 6.70 -0.27
C SER A 121 -11.79 6.30 0.92
N ASN A 122 -10.49 6.28 0.68
CA ASN A 122 -9.49 5.95 1.69
C ASN A 122 -9.58 6.88 2.92
N LEU A 123 -9.82 8.17 2.69
CA LEU A 123 -10.01 9.16 3.75
C LEU A 123 -11.18 8.80 4.67
N VAL A 124 -12.33 8.46 4.08
CA VAL A 124 -13.52 8.05 4.85
C VAL A 124 -13.26 6.77 5.63
N LEU A 125 -12.57 5.79 5.04
CA LEU A 125 -12.21 4.55 5.76
C LEU A 125 -11.28 4.85 6.94
N ASN A 126 -10.32 5.76 6.80
CA ASN A 126 -9.38 6.11 7.87
C ASN A 126 -10.03 6.92 8.99
N ASP A 127 -10.86 7.90 8.65
CA ASP A 127 -11.50 8.80 9.62
C ASP A 127 -12.56 8.06 10.45
N VAL A 128 -13.27 7.12 9.84
CA VAL A 128 -14.41 6.44 10.45
C VAL A 128 -14.01 5.13 11.11
N LEU A 129 -13.18 4.29 10.48
CA LEU A 129 -12.85 2.97 11.01
C LEU A 129 -11.57 3.00 11.86
N GLN A 130 -11.65 3.55 13.08
CA GLN A 130 -10.51 3.78 13.98
C GLN A 130 -10.12 2.54 14.82
N ASP A 131 -11.06 1.63 15.08
CA ASP A 131 -10.81 0.39 15.82
C ASP A 131 -10.18 -0.70 14.95
N LYS A 132 -9.47 -1.62 15.60
CA LYS A 132 -8.83 -2.79 14.98
C LYS A 132 -9.84 -3.82 14.46
N GLU A 133 -10.99 -3.91 15.10
CA GLU A 133 -11.96 -4.95 14.87
C GLU A 133 -13.38 -4.43 15.10
N TYR A 134 -14.26 -4.77 14.17
CA TYR A 134 -15.67 -4.46 14.19
C TYR A 134 -16.47 -5.74 13.99
N LYS A 135 -17.63 -5.86 14.64
CA LYS A 135 -18.56 -6.97 14.42
C LYS A 135 -19.84 -6.43 13.81
N TYR A 136 -20.21 -6.95 12.64
CA TYR A 136 -21.43 -6.55 11.96
C TYR A 136 -22.08 -7.75 11.29
N GLN A 137 -23.33 -8.03 11.64
CA GLN A 137 -24.13 -9.14 11.12
C GLN A 137 -23.40 -10.50 11.13
N GLY A 138 -22.67 -10.79 12.23
CA GLY A 138 -21.94 -12.05 12.40
C GLY A 138 -20.56 -12.10 11.72
N THR A 139 -20.23 -11.13 10.87
CA THR A 139 -18.91 -10.99 10.26
C THR A 139 -18.00 -10.10 11.10
N VAL A 140 -16.75 -10.51 11.24
CA VAL A 140 -15.67 -9.73 11.85
C VAL A 140 -14.95 -8.94 10.75
N PHE A 141 -15.00 -7.62 10.84
CA PHE A 141 -14.25 -6.71 9.98
C PHE A 141 -13.03 -6.22 10.71
N ARG A 142 -11.86 -6.48 10.14
CA ARG A 142 -10.58 -6.03 10.67
C ARG A 142 -10.01 -4.89 9.85
N THR A 143 -9.39 -3.97 10.56
CA THR A 143 -8.54 -2.94 9.99
C THR A 143 -7.14 -3.10 10.59
N HIS A 144 -6.15 -2.50 9.96
CA HIS A 144 -4.90 -2.20 10.67
C HIS A 144 -5.05 -0.85 11.36
N HIS A 145 -4.56 -0.76 12.60
CA HIS A 145 -4.89 0.28 13.59
C HIS A 145 -4.37 1.69 13.28
N CYS A 146 -3.97 1.99 12.06
CA CYS A 146 -3.32 3.27 11.81
C CYS A 146 -3.57 3.76 10.39
N GLY A 147 -4.24 4.90 10.28
CA GLY A 147 -4.06 5.78 9.14
C GLY A 147 -2.61 6.23 9.09
N VAL A 148 -2.15 6.72 7.93
CA VAL A 148 -0.75 7.16 7.75
C VAL A 148 -0.36 8.20 8.83
N ASP A 149 -1.29 9.06 9.23
CA ASP A 149 -1.05 10.09 10.26
C ASP A 149 -0.94 9.51 11.67
N GLU A 150 -1.72 8.47 12.00
CA GLU A 150 -1.61 7.74 13.27
C GLU A 150 -0.34 6.90 13.32
N LEU A 151 0.12 6.32 12.20
CA LEU A 151 1.43 5.66 12.13
C LEU A 151 2.56 6.65 12.36
N ASN A 152 2.53 7.80 11.69
CA ASN A 152 3.55 8.83 11.85
C ASN A 152 3.58 9.38 13.28
N GLU A 153 2.41 9.63 13.87
CA GLU A 153 2.32 10.10 15.26
C GLU A 153 2.70 9.01 16.26
N LEU A 154 2.34 7.75 16.01
CA LEU A 154 2.77 6.59 16.78
C LEU A 154 4.29 6.41 16.69
N PHE A 155 4.91 6.59 15.52
CA PHE A 155 6.37 6.57 15.39
C PHE A 155 7.01 7.77 16.10
N ARG A 156 6.43 8.97 15.99
CA ARG A 156 6.92 10.17 16.68
C ARG A 156 6.87 10.01 18.20
N ILE A 157 5.71 9.62 18.75
CA ILE A 157 5.49 9.44 20.20
C ILE A 157 6.29 8.26 20.71
N LYS A 158 6.16 7.07 20.08
CA LYS A 158 6.86 5.87 20.58
C LYS A 158 8.36 6.03 20.46
N TYR A 159 8.88 6.75 19.47
CA TYR A 159 10.32 7.01 19.40
C TYR A 159 10.81 8.04 20.42
N LYS A 160 10.07 9.12 20.66
CA LYS A 160 10.36 10.02 21.79
C LYS A 160 10.43 9.29 23.13
N ASN A 161 9.71 8.16 23.23
CA ASN A 161 9.70 7.28 24.39
C ASN A 161 10.65 6.06 24.26
N GLY A 162 11.60 6.07 23.31
CA GLY A 162 12.67 5.06 23.22
C GLY A 162 12.35 3.79 22.45
N LEU A 163 11.23 3.71 21.72
CA LEU A 163 10.90 2.53 20.90
C LEU A 163 11.86 2.39 19.71
N LYS A 164 12.77 1.42 19.80
CA LYS A 164 13.65 0.99 18.71
C LYS A 164 13.06 -0.23 17.97
N LYS A 165 11.87 -0.09 17.39
CA LYS A 165 11.26 -1.15 16.57
C LYS A 165 11.21 -0.75 15.10
N HIS A 166 11.50 -1.72 14.25
CA HIS A 166 11.37 -1.58 12.80
C HIS A 166 9.90 -1.47 12.37
N TYR A 167 9.65 -0.77 11.27
CA TYR A 167 8.31 -0.55 10.71
C TYR A 167 7.49 -1.83 10.56
N ALA A 168 8.09 -2.85 9.94
CA ALA A 168 7.42 -4.13 9.66
C ALA A 168 6.95 -4.81 10.95
N GLU A 169 7.75 -4.79 12.02
CA GLU A 169 7.39 -5.39 13.31
C GLU A 169 6.17 -4.69 13.95
N VAL A 170 6.08 -3.37 13.83
CA VAL A 170 4.92 -2.61 14.31
C VAL A 170 3.65 -3.03 13.55
N ILE A 171 3.74 -3.23 12.23
CA ILE A 171 2.62 -3.70 11.41
C ILE A 171 2.21 -5.14 11.78
N ARG A 172 3.17 -6.05 12.02
CA ARG A 172 2.91 -7.42 12.47
C ARG A 172 2.15 -7.45 13.79
N GLU A 173 2.66 -6.74 14.80
CA GLU A 173 2.03 -6.64 16.13
C GLU A 173 0.61 -6.06 16.04
N ASN A 174 0.43 -5.00 15.25
CA ASN A 174 -0.89 -4.38 15.06
C ASN A 174 -1.88 -5.27 14.30
N SER A 175 -1.39 -6.13 13.42
CA SER A 175 -2.19 -7.11 12.70
C SER A 175 -2.60 -8.30 13.57
N ASN A 176 -2.09 -8.39 14.81
CA ASN A 176 -2.28 -9.54 15.69
C ASN A 176 -1.80 -10.86 15.05
N ALA A 177 -0.80 -10.77 14.17
CA ALA A 177 -0.17 -11.91 13.52
C ALA A 177 1.05 -12.35 14.32
N ASP A 178 1.31 -13.65 14.35
CA ASP A 178 2.42 -14.20 15.13
C ASP A 178 3.73 -14.12 14.32
N GLU A 179 3.66 -14.29 13.00
CA GLU A 179 4.82 -14.23 12.11
C GLU A 179 4.47 -13.76 10.69
N PHE A 180 5.51 -13.43 9.91
CA PHE A 180 5.41 -13.25 8.47
C PHE A 180 5.54 -14.62 7.79
N ILE A 181 4.62 -14.92 6.87
CA ILE A 181 4.60 -16.16 6.10
C ILE A 181 4.89 -15.82 4.63
N TYR A 182 5.92 -16.48 4.09
CA TYR A 182 6.37 -16.24 2.72
C TYR A 182 5.26 -16.53 1.72
N SER A 183 5.02 -15.58 0.83
CA SER A 183 4.16 -15.76 -0.35
C SER A 183 4.86 -15.20 -1.57
N ALA A 184 5.29 -16.08 -2.48
CA ALA A 184 5.90 -15.66 -3.74
C ALA A 184 4.89 -14.90 -4.60
N PRO A 185 5.33 -13.87 -5.35
CA PRO A 185 4.47 -13.20 -6.31
C PRO A 185 4.09 -14.18 -7.43
N LYS A 186 2.81 -14.18 -7.78
CA LYS A 186 2.25 -14.85 -8.96
C LYS A 186 1.99 -13.79 -10.01
N PHE A 187 2.41 -14.08 -11.24
CA PHE A 187 2.24 -13.18 -12.38
C PHE A 187 1.25 -13.79 -13.38
N SER A 188 0.30 -12.98 -13.83
CA SER A 188 -0.64 -13.31 -14.89
C SER A 188 0.07 -13.51 -16.23
N PRO A 189 -0.42 -14.40 -17.11
CA PRO A 189 0.09 -14.53 -18.47
C PRO A 189 0.11 -13.20 -19.22
N GLU A 190 -0.88 -12.34 -18.98
CA GLU A 190 -1.00 -11.01 -19.59
C GLU A 190 0.15 -10.09 -19.15
N ALA A 191 0.46 -10.04 -17.85
CA ALA A 191 1.58 -9.24 -17.34
C ALA A 191 2.93 -9.74 -17.87
N ILE A 192 3.11 -11.07 -17.97
CA ILE A 192 4.32 -11.67 -18.54
C ILE A 192 4.47 -11.27 -20.01
N GLN A 193 3.44 -11.51 -20.82
CA GLN A 193 3.44 -11.18 -22.25
C GLN A 193 3.69 -9.68 -22.47
N ARG A 194 3.07 -8.83 -21.65
CA ARG A 194 3.23 -7.39 -21.74
C ARG A 194 4.67 -6.94 -21.53
N VAL A 195 5.35 -7.49 -20.52
CA VAL A 195 6.76 -7.19 -20.25
C VAL A 195 7.69 -7.79 -21.31
N GLU A 196 7.44 -9.01 -21.76
CA GLU A 196 8.25 -9.69 -22.78
C GLU A 196 8.13 -9.03 -24.16
N SER A 197 7.06 -8.27 -24.40
CA SER A 197 6.87 -7.50 -25.64
C SER A 197 7.66 -6.17 -25.70
N ILE A 198 8.36 -5.76 -24.64
CA ILE A 198 9.16 -4.53 -24.62
C ILE A 198 10.39 -4.71 -25.51
N GLN A 199 10.41 -4.06 -26.68
CA GLN A 199 11.46 -4.25 -27.69
C GLN A 199 12.74 -3.44 -27.41
N ASP A 200 12.60 -2.26 -26.80
CA ASP A 200 13.70 -1.31 -26.61
C ASP A 200 14.49 -1.52 -25.30
N LEU A 201 14.27 -2.66 -24.64
CA LEU A 201 14.92 -3.01 -23.38
C LEU A 201 15.50 -4.42 -23.47
N ASN A 202 16.82 -4.55 -23.28
CA ASN A 202 17.47 -5.84 -23.13
C ASN A 202 17.12 -6.47 -21.78
N LEU A 203 16.06 -7.28 -21.76
CA LEU A 203 15.57 -7.97 -20.56
C LEU A 203 16.61 -8.90 -19.91
N GLU A 204 17.65 -9.31 -20.65
CA GLU A 204 18.73 -10.14 -20.11
C GLU A 204 19.85 -9.33 -19.45
N LYS A 205 19.89 -8.00 -19.65
CA LYS A 205 20.97 -7.15 -19.13
C LYS A 205 20.52 -5.70 -18.94
N PHE A 206 19.67 -5.47 -17.95
CA PHE A 206 19.21 -4.14 -17.57
C PHE A 206 19.18 -3.93 -16.04
N VAL A 207 19.12 -2.66 -15.67
CA VAL A 207 18.92 -2.19 -14.29
C VAL A 207 17.59 -1.43 -14.20
N LEU A 208 16.85 -1.65 -13.11
CA LEU A 208 15.63 -0.91 -12.83
C LEU A 208 15.93 0.27 -11.89
N LEU A 209 15.56 1.48 -12.31
CA LEU A 209 15.63 2.69 -11.49
C LEU A 209 14.24 3.08 -10.97
N GLN A 210 14.16 3.41 -9.69
CA GLN A 210 13.01 4.01 -9.02
C GLN A 210 13.42 5.38 -8.45
N PRO A 211 13.56 6.43 -9.30
CA PRO A 211 14.08 7.73 -8.87
C PRO A 211 13.04 8.58 -8.11
N GLU A 212 11.77 8.18 -8.12
CA GLU A 212 10.67 8.92 -7.49
C GLU A 212 10.10 8.19 -6.28
N ALA A 213 9.87 8.94 -5.20
CA ALA A 213 9.16 8.48 -4.01
C ALA A 213 8.20 9.54 -3.49
N LYS A 214 7.07 9.10 -2.90
CA LYS A 214 6.14 10.00 -2.19
C LYS A 214 6.55 10.22 -0.73
N SER A 215 7.14 9.19 -0.11
CA SER A 215 7.47 9.13 1.33
C SER A 215 8.69 9.97 1.72
N VAL A 216 9.67 10.11 0.84
CA VAL A 216 10.94 10.79 1.16
C VAL A 216 11.19 11.98 0.22
N LEU A 217 12.17 12.82 0.55
CA LEU A 217 12.61 13.93 -0.29
C LEU A 217 13.31 13.42 -1.58
N PRO A 218 13.17 14.13 -2.71
CA PRO A 218 13.82 13.71 -3.94
C PRO A 218 15.35 13.89 -3.84
N VAL A 219 16.07 13.07 -4.58
CA VAL A 219 17.51 13.23 -4.83
C VAL A 219 17.72 14.09 -6.08
N ASP A 220 18.83 14.84 -6.13
CA ASP A 220 19.17 15.71 -7.25
C ASP A 220 19.24 14.95 -8.59
N GLU A 221 18.77 15.60 -9.64
CA GLU A 221 18.69 15.03 -10.97
C GLU A 221 20.08 14.68 -11.52
N LYS A 222 21.10 15.49 -11.20
CA LYS A 222 22.50 15.24 -11.61
C LYS A 222 23.05 13.93 -11.06
N PHE A 223 22.63 13.52 -9.86
CA PHE A 223 23.03 12.23 -9.31
C PHE A 223 22.51 11.09 -10.20
N TRP A 224 21.22 11.14 -10.54
CA TRP A 224 20.59 10.12 -11.38
C TRP A 224 21.18 10.09 -12.79
N GLU A 225 21.41 11.25 -13.40
CA GLU A 225 22.06 11.35 -14.73
C GLU A 225 23.45 10.73 -14.73
N LYS A 226 24.26 11.02 -13.70
CA LYS A 226 25.60 10.49 -13.57
C LYS A 226 25.56 8.97 -13.36
N LEU A 227 24.71 8.50 -12.44
CA LEU A 227 24.52 7.07 -12.21
C LEU A 227 24.09 6.35 -13.49
N ALA A 228 23.09 6.88 -14.21
CA ALA A 228 22.62 6.30 -15.46
C ALA A 228 23.70 6.27 -16.55
N THR A 229 24.57 7.30 -16.61
CA THR A 229 25.70 7.33 -17.53
C THR A 229 26.70 6.21 -17.24
N GLU A 230 27.08 6.01 -15.98
CA GLU A 230 28.02 4.97 -15.56
C GLU A 230 27.45 3.55 -15.75
N ILE A 231 26.16 3.35 -15.47
CA ILE A 231 25.47 2.06 -15.71
C ILE A 231 25.47 1.72 -17.21
N ARG A 232 25.15 2.69 -18.08
CA ARG A 232 25.20 2.48 -19.54
C ARG A 232 26.62 2.22 -20.03
N ALA A 233 27.63 2.87 -19.44
CA ALA A 233 29.04 2.62 -19.78
C ALA A 233 29.47 1.17 -19.47
N LYS A 234 28.80 0.48 -18.54
CA LYS A 234 28.95 -0.97 -18.28
C LYS A 234 28.15 -1.87 -19.25
N GLY A 235 27.45 -1.27 -20.21
CA GLY A 235 26.65 -1.95 -21.21
C GLY A 235 25.37 -2.56 -20.67
N TYR A 236 24.73 -1.90 -19.69
CA TYR A 236 23.39 -2.24 -19.20
C TYR A 236 22.38 -1.27 -19.78
N ASP A 237 21.21 -1.79 -20.14
CA ASP A 237 20.05 -0.93 -20.37
C ASP A 237 19.46 -0.47 -19.04
N ILE A 238 18.64 0.59 -19.10
CA ILE A 238 18.01 1.18 -17.94
C ILE A 238 16.52 1.31 -18.17
N PHE A 239 15.74 0.63 -17.32
CA PHE A 239 14.32 0.87 -17.18
C PHE A 239 14.09 1.83 -16.00
N VAL A 240 13.29 2.86 -16.20
CA VAL A 240 12.99 3.89 -15.20
C VAL A 240 11.52 3.79 -14.86
N ASN A 241 11.20 3.37 -13.64
CA ASN A 241 9.82 3.35 -13.16
C ASN A 241 9.40 4.76 -12.73
N THR A 242 8.67 5.45 -13.60
CA THR A 242 8.19 6.82 -13.38
C THR A 242 6.68 6.88 -13.53
N LYS A 243 6.04 7.88 -12.91
CA LYS A 243 4.57 8.02 -12.95
C LYS A 243 4.01 8.23 -14.35
N ASN A 244 4.78 8.87 -15.24
CA ASN A 244 4.31 9.28 -16.56
C ASN A 244 4.59 8.21 -17.63
N GLY A 245 5.38 7.18 -17.30
CA GLY A 245 5.70 6.08 -18.23
C GLY A 245 6.29 6.55 -19.56
N SER A 246 6.90 7.73 -19.59
CA SER A 246 7.45 8.34 -20.80
C SER A 246 8.97 8.26 -20.73
N PRO A 247 9.67 7.99 -21.85
CA PRO A 247 11.13 7.91 -21.87
C PRO A 247 11.77 9.12 -21.20
N THR A 248 12.83 8.87 -20.44
CA THR A 248 13.53 9.90 -19.69
C THR A 248 14.98 9.98 -20.15
N LYS A 249 15.68 11.06 -19.81
CA LYS A 249 17.13 11.12 -19.99
C LYS A 249 17.90 10.03 -19.24
N LEU A 250 17.27 9.40 -18.25
CA LEU A 250 17.85 8.31 -17.46
C LEU A 250 17.71 6.94 -18.14
N GLY A 251 16.75 6.76 -19.04
CA GLY A 251 16.50 5.47 -19.69
C GLY A 251 15.08 5.32 -20.23
N PHE A 252 14.78 4.10 -20.68
CA PHE A 252 13.46 3.71 -21.15
C PHE A 252 12.46 3.75 -19.98
N SER A 253 11.22 4.15 -20.25
CA SER A 253 10.14 4.13 -19.27
C SER A 253 8.86 3.82 -20.02
N GLU A 254 7.98 3.08 -19.36
CA GLU A 254 6.67 2.74 -19.88
C GLU A 254 5.67 2.67 -18.73
N SER A 255 4.41 2.99 -19.01
CA SER A 255 3.34 2.88 -18.02
C SER A 255 3.00 1.42 -17.78
N LEU A 256 3.57 0.85 -16.71
CA LEU A 256 3.32 -0.52 -16.26
C LEU A 256 2.41 -0.55 -15.03
N THR A 257 1.61 -1.60 -14.92
CA THR A 257 0.89 -1.94 -13.69
C THR A 257 1.88 -2.38 -12.59
N VAL A 258 1.40 -2.44 -11.34
CA VAL A 258 2.23 -2.96 -10.23
C VAL A 258 2.69 -4.40 -10.49
N GLU A 259 1.84 -5.22 -11.12
CA GLU A 259 2.19 -6.60 -11.46
C GLU A 259 3.27 -6.67 -12.53
N GLU A 260 3.09 -5.93 -13.61
CA GLU A 260 4.04 -5.86 -14.73
C GLU A 260 5.41 -5.34 -14.28
N VAL A 261 5.45 -4.24 -13.50
CA VAL A 261 6.74 -3.72 -13.01
C VAL A 261 7.40 -4.64 -11.99
N THR A 262 6.62 -5.42 -11.23
CA THR A 262 7.16 -6.43 -10.30
C THR A 262 7.74 -7.61 -11.08
N TYR A 263 7.08 -8.06 -12.16
CA TYR A 263 7.63 -9.09 -13.04
C TYR A 263 8.91 -8.59 -13.74
N LEU A 264 8.89 -7.36 -14.27
CA LEU A 264 10.08 -6.75 -14.86
C LEU A 264 11.22 -6.64 -13.83
N ALA A 265 10.95 -6.13 -12.63
CA ALA A 265 11.94 -6.08 -11.55
C ALA A 265 12.54 -7.47 -11.23
N SER A 266 11.76 -8.54 -11.38
CA SER A 266 12.24 -9.91 -11.17
C SER A 266 13.28 -10.36 -12.22
N LYS A 267 13.41 -9.65 -13.34
CA LYS A 267 14.38 -9.95 -14.42
C LYS A 267 15.62 -9.05 -14.37
N SER A 268 15.58 -7.95 -13.61
CA SER A 268 16.67 -6.98 -13.59
C SER A 268 17.94 -7.54 -12.94
N LYS A 269 19.09 -6.96 -13.30
CA LYS A 269 20.39 -7.27 -12.68
C LYS A 269 20.56 -6.57 -11.34
N ALA A 270 19.91 -5.42 -11.18
CA ALA A 270 19.79 -4.70 -9.94
C ALA A 270 18.55 -3.79 -9.95
N ILE A 271 18.10 -3.45 -8.75
CA ILE A 271 17.05 -2.47 -8.48
C ILE A 271 17.71 -1.32 -7.71
N ILE A 272 17.58 -0.09 -8.17
CA ILE A 272 18.17 1.07 -7.51
C ILE A 272 17.08 2.13 -7.35
N GLY A 273 16.89 2.68 -6.15
CA GLY A 273 15.83 3.66 -5.97
C GLY A 273 15.80 4.38 -4.63
N LEU A 274 14.95 5.40 -4.56
CA LEU A 274 14.57 6.01 -3.28
C LEU A 274 13.72 5.04 -2.46
N ARG A 275 13.90 5.03 -1.14
CA ARG A 275 13.00 4.29 -0.23
C ARG A 275 11.54 4.66 -0.52
N CYS A 276 10.76 3.65 -0.90
CA CYS A 276 9.32 3.77 -1.12
C CYS A 276 8.63 2.39 -1.12
N GLY A 277 7.29 2.40 -1.02
CA GLY A 277 6.51 1.17 -0.88
C GLY A 277 6.61 0.18 -2.04
N ILE A 278 6.99 0.60 -3.25
CA ILE A 278 7.19 -0.35 -4.36
C ILE A 278 8.50 -1.16 -4.19
N LEU A 279 9.54 -0.58 -3.59
CA LEU A 279 10.75 -1.33 -3.26
C LEU A 279 10.49 -2.38 -2.17
N GLU A 280 9.55 -2.10 -1.27
CA GLU A 280 9.06 -3.07 -0.27
C GLU A 280 8.43 -4.27 -0.96
N VAL A 281 7.60 -4.07 -2.00
CA VAL A 281 7.07 -5.15 -2.84
C VAL A 281 8.20 -5.94 -3.51
N PHE A 282 9.25 -5.26 -3.99
CA PHE A 282 10.38 -5.91 -4.66
C PHE A 282 11.32 -6.66 -3.71
N SER A 283 11.20 -6.48 -2.39
CA SER A 283 12.07 -7.12 -1.39
C SER A 283 12.11 -8.65 -1.51
N ILE A 284 11.03 -9.24 -1.98
CA ILE A 284 10.89 -10.70 -2.11
C ILE A 284 11.58 -11.29 -3.35
N LEU A 285 11.96 -10.46 -4.32
CA LEU A 285 12.44 -10.90 -5.64
C LEU A 285 13.87 -11.44 -5.65
N LYS A 286 14.60 -11.33 -4.52
CA LYS A 286 16.01 -11.77 -4.39
C LYS A 286 16.91 -11.19 -5.48
N ARG A 287 16.69 -9.91 -5.80
CA ARG A 287 17.53 -9.13 -6.71
C ARG A 287 18.40 -8.17 -5.90
N PRO A 288 19.65 -7.92 -6.34
CA PRO A 288 20.47 -6.88 -5.74
C PRO A 288 19.71 -5.56 -5.70
N MET A 289 19.66 -4.94 -4.51
CA MET A 289 18.90 -3.72 -4.29
C MET A 289 19.78 -2.65 -3.66
N HIS A 290 19.73 -1.45 -4.23
CA HIS A 290 20.45 -0.28 -3.75
C HIS A 290 19.42 0.80 -3.39
N VAL A 291 19.30 1.11 -2.10
CA VAL A 291 18.20 1.92 -1.56
C VAL A 291 18.75 3.21 -0.99
N LEU A 292 18.32 4.33 -1.57
CA LEU A 292 18.70 5.66 -1.13
C LEU A 292 17.67 6.18 -0.12
N TYR A 293 18.17 6.60 1.04
CA TYR A 293 17.39 7.26 2.08
C TYR A 293 17.67 8.76 2.04
N THR A 294 16.60 9.53 2.21
CA THR A 294 16.60 10.98 2.44
C THR A 294 15.61 11.29 3.58
N PRO A 295 15.47 12.55 4.04
CA PRO A 295 14.51 12.88 5.08
C PRO A 295 13.09 12.51 4.66
N HIS A 296 12.27 12.08 5.62
CA HIS A 296 10.89 11.73 5.34
C HIS A 296 10.06 12.99 5.08
N ARG A 297 9.21 12.97 4.05
CA ARG A 297 8.47 14.16 3.58
C ARG A 297 7.42 14.64 4.57
N PHE A 298 6.82 13.72 5.33
CA PHE A 298 5.65 13.99 6.17
C PHE A 298 5.96 14.06 7.67
N SER A 299 7.24 14.05 8.03
CA SER A 299 7.66 14.09 9.43
C SER A 299 8.98 14.82 9.55
N ASP A 300 9.15 15.54 10.66
CA ASP A 300 10.40 16.24 10.99
C ASP A 300 11.47 15.26 11.52
N ILE A 301 11.86 14.30 10.68
CA ILE A 301 12.92 13.32 10.97
C ILE A 301 13.95 13.35 9.84
N GLY A 302 15.23 13.38 10.23
CA GLY A 302 16.35 13.33 9.28
C GLY A 302 16.57 11.95 8.67
N THR A 303 17.49 11.87 7.71
CA THR A 303 17.78 10.69 6.90
C THR A 303 18.14 9.44 7.70
N GLU A 304 19.06 9.55 8.65
CA GLU A 304 19.42 8.43 9.56
C GLU A 304 18.20 7.82 10.23
N ARG A 305 17.29 8.70 10.68
CA ARG A 305 16.10 8.26 11.38
C ARG A 305 15.09 7.60 10.45
N THR A 306 14.95 8.11 9.23
CA THR A 306 14.15 7.44 8.18
C THR A 306 14.69 6.04 7.92
N LEU A 307 16.02 5.88 7.83
CA LEU A 307 16.69 4.61 7.61
C LEU A 307 16.47 3.65 8.79
N GLU A 308 16.66 4.09 10.03
CA GLU A 308 16.44 3.25 11.22
C GLU A 308 15.00 2.69 11.29
N ILE A 309 14.00 3.50 10.96
CA ILE A 309 12.59 3.07 11.04
C ILE A 309 12.22 2.15 9.87
N HIS A 310 12.70 2.47 8.67
CA HIS A 310 12.22 1.89 7.42
C HIS A 310 13.31 1.17 6.61
N SER A 311 14.37 0.72 7.27
CA SER A 311 15.43 -0.08 6.64
C SER A 311 14.83 -1.29 5.92
N MET A 312 15.12 -1.43 4.65
CA MET A 312 14.80 -2.60 3.84
C MET A 312 15.35 -3.89 4.45
N LEU A 313 16.46 -3.82 5.21
CA LEU A 313 17.03 -4.97 5.93
C LEU A 313 16.13 -5.50 7.06
N GLY A 314 15.16 -4.69 7.51
CA GLY A 314 14.14 -5.08 8.49
C GLY A 314 12.87 -5.68 7.87
N TYR A 315 12.75 -5.74 6.54
CA TYR A 315 11.57 -6.34 5.88
C TYR A 315 11.68 -7.87 5.81
N PRO A 316 10.54 -8.58 5.86
CA PRO A 316 10.55 -10.04 5.79
C PRO A 316 11.06 -10.50 4.41
N PHE A 317 11.84 -11.59 4.42
CA PHE A 317 12.33 -12.27 3.22
C PHE A 317 13.23 -11.45 2.28
N ILE A 318 13.70 -10.27 2.69
CA ILE A 318 14.72 -9.52 1.94
C ILE A 318 16.01 -10.35 1.80
N ASP A 319 16.73 -10.15 0.69
CA ASP A 319 18.09 -10.65 0.54
C ASP A 319 19.08 -9.68 1.19
N LYS A 320 19.45 -9.93 2.45
CA LYS A 320 20.34 -9.05 3.21
C LYS A 320 21.76 -9.00 2.67
N GLU A 321 22.20 -10.04 1.95
CA GLU A 321 23.56 -10.10 1.40
C GLU A 321 23.72 -9.21 0.16
N HIS A 322 22.62 -8.96 -0.55
CA HIS A 322 22.60 -8.18 -1.79
C HIS A 322 21.74 -6.91 -1.69
N THR A 323 21.38 -6.49 -0.47
CA THR A 323 20.67 -5.23 -0.22
C THR A 323 21.61 -4.23 0.44
N PHE A 324 21.77 -3.08 -0.21
CA PHE A 324 22.65 -2.00 0.21
C PHE A 324 21.82 -0.75 0.46
N GLU A 325 22.03 -0.10 1.60
CA GLU A 325 21.28 1.09 2.01
C GLU A 325 22.24 2.26 2.17
N TYR A 326 21.83 3.42 1.69
CA TYR A 326 22.66 4.62 1.68
C TYR A 326 21.94 5.77 2.34
N SER A 327 22.61 6.45 3.25
CA SER A 327 22.16 7.71 3.83
C SER A 327 22.64 8.85 2.95
N TYR A 328 21.79 9.29 2.01
CA TYR A 328 22.21 10.14 0.90
C TYR A 328 22.85 11.47 1.35
N ASP A 329 22.40 12.04 2.46
CA ASP A 329 22.93 13.31 2.98
C ASP A 329 24.22 13.15 3.79
N GLN A 330 24.58 11.91 4.17
CA GLN A 330 25.76 11.62 5.00
C GLN A 330 26.91 11.01 4.19
N GLU A 331 26.62 10.50 2.99
CA GLU A 331 27.59 9.84 2.12
C GLU A 331 27.88 10.68 0.87
N SER A 332 29.09 10.54 0.31
CA SER A 332 29.38 11.20 -0.97
C SER A 332 28.57 10.56 -2.09
N ALA A 333 27.86 11.38 -2.86
CA ALA A 333 27.19 10.97 -4.09
C ALA A 333 28.10 10.14 -5.02
N GLN A 334 29.39 10.49 -5.13
CA GLN A 334 30.34 9.73 -5.95
C GLN A 334 30.66 8.35 -5.36
N GLN A 335 30.78 8.25 -4.03
CA GLN A 335 31.04 6.97 -3.36
C GLN A 335 29.85 6.02 -3.51
N ILE A 336 28.63 6.54 -3.37
CA ILE A 336 27.40 5.78 -3.63
C ILE A 336 27.40 5.25 -5.07
N ILE A 337 27.62 6.12 -6.06
CA ILE A 337 27.67 5.73 -7.48
C ILE A 337 28.74 4.67 -7.73
N ASN A 338 29.96 4.85 -7.21
CA ASN A 338 31.04 3.88 -7.38
C ASN A 338 30.69 2.51 -6.79
N THR A 339 30.04 2.49 -5.62
CA THR A 339 29.61 1.26 -4.95
C THR A 339 28.54 0.54 -5.77
N ILE A 340 27.52 1.27 -6.22
CA ILE A 340 26.44 0.72 -7.07
C ILE A 340 27.01 0.18 -8.38
N VAL A 341 27.81 0.97 -9.09
CA VAL A 341 28.35 0.56 -10.40
C VAL A 341 29.36 -0.58 -10.27
N GLY A 342 30.09 -0.62 -9.14
CA GLY A 342 31.03 -1.70 -8.82
C GLY A 342 30.39 -3.02 -8.47
N SER A 343 29.13 -3.04 -8.00
CA SER A 343 28.41 -4.27 -7.64
C SER A 343 27.74 -4.95 -8.85
N LEU A 344 27.51 -4.22 -9.95
CA LEU A 344 26.92 -4.75 -11.18
C LEU A 344 27.87 -5.75 -11.85
N LYS A 345 27.45 -7.02 -11.93
CA LYS A 345 28.21 -8.13 -12.54
C LYS A 345 27.68 -8.53 -13.91
#